data_AF-U1PPL5-F1
#
_entry.id   AF-U1PPL5-F1
#
_cell.length_a   1.000
_cell.length_b   1.000
_cell.length_c   1.000
_cell.angle_alpha   90.00
_cell.angle_beta   90.00
_cell.angle_gamma   90.00
#
_symmetry.space_group_name_H-M   'P 1'
#
loop_
_entity.id
_entity.type
_entity.pdbx_description
1 polymer ?
#
loop_
_entity_poly.entity_id
_entity_poly.type
_entity_poly.pdbx_seq_one_letter_code
_entity_poly.pdbx_strand_id
1 'polypeptide(L)'
;GIVETLDLPQRTVYGYVEDLEVPGFIEQSNDGRPAEYTAEEIDLQLTEGDTKRRITPELVEAIARQIRDDDIDTYINRHGLDGLAIALEYAREYVDGSVTHQIMSREQDISPLEAGVILDALRPVVED
;
A
#
# COMPACT_ATOMS: atom_id res chain seq x y z
N GLY A 1 -12.99 12.49 -17.46
CA GLY A 1 -11.59 12.92 -17.23
C GLY A 1 -11.26 12.79 -15.75
N ILE A 2 -9.98 12.83 -15.33
CA ILE A 2 -9.54 12.55 -13.94
C ILE A 2 -10.39 13.29 -12.87
N VAL A 3 -10.79 14.53 -13.15
CA VAL A 3 -11.66 15.34 -12.28
C VAL A 3 -13.03 14.69 -12.01
N GLU A 4 -13.62 14.04 -13.01
CA GLU A 4 -14.94 13.39 -12.90
C GLU A 4 -14.84 12.00 -12.25
N THR A 5 -13.66 11.38 -12.25
CA THR A 5 -13.45 10.02 -11.73
C THR A 5 -13.18 10.00 -10.23
N LEU A 6 -12.50 11.04 -9.70
CA LEU A 6 -12.05 11.06 -8.31
C LEU A 6 -13.09 11.60 -7.30
N ASP A 7 -14.24 12.11 -7.77
CA ASP A 7 -15.24 12.79 -6.92
C ASP A 7 -14.64 13.87 -6.00
N LEU A 8 -13.64 14.59 -6.51
CA LEU A 8 -12.91 15.65 -5.79
C LEU A 8 -13.19 17.02 -6.43
N PRO A 9 -13.14 18.12 -5.65
CA PRO A 9 -13.19 19.46 -6.22
C PRO A 9 -12.10 19.66 -7.27
N GLN A 10 -12.44 20.27 -8.40
CA GLN A 10 -11.51 20.44 -9.53
C GLN A 10 -10.20 21.14 -9.13
N ARG A 11 -10.26 22.12 -8.23
CA ARG A 11 -9.06 22.80 -7.70
C ARG A 11 -8.13 21.85 -6.94
N THR A 12 -8.69 20.90 -6.21
CA THR A 12 -7.95 19.86 -5.48
C THR A 12 -7.27 18.90 -6.46
N VAL A 13 -7.99 18.48 -7.51
CA VAL A 13 -7.43 17.57 -8.53
C VAL A 13 -6.25 18.23 -9.25
N TYR A 14 -6.36 19.49 -9.64
CA TYR A 14 -5.24 20.20 -10.26
C TYR A 14 -4.08 20.45 -9.29
N GLY A 15 -4.36 20.64 -7.99
CA GLY A 15 -3.31 20.69 -6.97
C GLY A 15 -2.54 19.37 -6.88
N TYR A 16 -3.23 18.23 -6.89
CA TYR A 16 -2.57 16.92 -6.87
C TYR A 16 -1.78 16.61 -8.15
N VAL A 17 -2.26 17.06 -9.31
CA VAL A 17 -1.50 16.96 -10.57
C VAL A 17 -0.21 17.76 -10.46
N GLU A 18 -0.26 18.99 -9.94
CA GLU A 18 0.94 19.82 -9.73
C GLU A 18 1.89 19.18 -8.69
N ASP A 19 1.36 18.66 -7.59
CA ASP A 19 2.14 17.97 -6.55
C ASP A 19 2.83 16.70 -7.06
N LEU A 20 2.31 16.06 -8.11
CA LEU A 20 2.91 14.89 -8.75
C LEU A 20 3.83 15.25 -9.93
N GLU A 21 3.53 16.32 -10.68
CA GLU A 21 4.33 16.74 -11.84
C GLU A 21 5.64 17.43 -11.42
N VAL A 22 5.60 18.31 -10.41
CA VAL A 22 6.78 19.02 -9.89
C VAL A 22 7.92 18.08 -9.47
N PRO A 23 7.68 16.99 -8.70
CA PRO A 23 8.71 16.01 -8.37
C PRO A 23 9.00 15.00 -9.51
N GLY A 24 8.29 15.06 -10.63
CA GLY A 24 8.50 14.18 -11.79
C GLY A 24 7.86 12.80 -11.66
N PHE A 25 6.81 12.65 -10.84
CA PHE A 25 6.05 11.39 -10.76
C PHE A 25 5.09 11.22 -11.94
N ILE A 26 4.71 12.31 -12.59
CA ILE A 26 3.94 12.31 -13.83
C ILE A 26 4.50 13.33 -14.82
N GLU A 27 4.37 13.09 -16.12
CA GLU A 27 4.73 14.03 -17.18
C GLU A 27 3.56 14.20 -18.17
N GLN A 28 3.33 15.43 -18.64
CA GLN A 28 2.32 15.68 -19.68
C GLN A 28 2.75 15.03 -21.00
N SER A 29 1.93 14.10 -21.50
CA SER A 29 2.22 13.30 -22.69
C SER A 29 1.70 13.90 -24.00
N ASN A 30 1.06 15.08 -23.94
CA ASN A 30 0.53 15.78 -25.10
C ASN A 30 0.74 17.30 -25.02
N ASP A 31 0.84 17.99 -26.17
CA ASP A 31 1.07 19.45 -26.21
C ASP A 31 -0.23 20.28 -26.09
N GLY A 32 -1.37 19.66 -25.72
CA GLY A 32 -2.70 20.18 -25.96
C GLY A 32 -3.69 20.03 -24.80
N ARG A 33 -4.93 20.45 -25.03
CA ARG A 33 -6.05 20.23 -24.11
C ARG A 33 -7.08 19.28 -24.73
N PRO A 34 -7.68 18.37 -23.94
CA PRO A 34 -7.40 18.12 -22.53
C PRO A 34 -5.99 17.52 -22.32
N ALA A 35 -5.32 17.92 -21.24
CA ALA A 35 -3.97 17.45 -20.92
C ALA A 35 -4.04 15.96 -20.55
N GLU A 36 -3.08 15.19 -21.06
CA GLU A 36 -2.88 13.77 -20.76
C GLU A 36 -1.56 13.63 -20.00
N TYR A 37 -1.52 12.76 -18.99
CA TYR A 37 -0.34 12.55 -18.16
C TYR A 37 0.03 11.08 -18.14
N THR A 38 1.33 10.80 -18.27
CA THR A 38 1.90 9.46 -18.07
C THR A 38 2.53 9.41 -16.68
N ALA A 39 2.25 8.36 -15.91
CA ALA A 39 2.90 8.12 -14.63
C ALA A 39 4.25 7.44 -14.83
N GLU A 40 5.26 7.93 -14.10
CA GLU A 40 6.57 7.31 -14.02
C GLU A 40 6.57 6.20 -12.95
N GLU A 41 7.37 5.15 -13.16
CA GLU A 41 7.50 4.07 -12.18
C GLU A 41 8.32 4.57 -10.97
N ILE A 42 7.72 4.54 -9.77
CA ILE A 42 8.35 5.09 -8.56
C ILE A 42 8.86 3.95 -7.67
N ASP A 43 10.17 3.90 -7.41
CA ASP A 43 10.76 3.09 -6.33
C ASP A 43 10.98 3.99 -5.11
N LEU A 44 10.04 3.97 -4.17
CA LEU A 44 10.16 4.69 -2.91
C LEU A 44 10.95 3.85 -1.90
N GLN A 45 11.99 4.44 -1.31
CA GLN A 45 12.79 3.79 -0.27
C GLN A 45 12.84 4.63 1.00
N LEU A 46 12.40 4.07 2.12
CA LEU A 46 12.62 4.63 3.44
C LEU A 46 13.99 4.17 3.95
N THR A 47 14.85 5.14 4.27
CA THR A 47 16.15 4.86 4.91
C THR A 47 16.10 5.35 6.35
N GLU A 48 16.26 4.43 7.30
CA GLU A 48 16.36 4.74 8.73
C GLU A 48 17.64 4.09 9.28
N GLY A 49 18.64 4.91 9.59
CA GLY A 49 19.99 4.41 9.90
C GLY A 49 20.58 3.65 8.70
N ASP A 50 20.98 2.40 8.92
CA ASP A 50 21.51 1.50 7.89
C ASP A 50 20.42 0.65 7.20
N THR A 51 19.16 0.76 7.63
CA THR A 51 18.05 -0.03 7.10
C THR A 51 17.39 0.70 5.94
N LYS A 52 17.40 0.08 4.75
CA LYS A 52 16.64 0.52 3.58
C LYS A 52 15.40 -0.35 3.41
N ARG A 53 14.24 0.27 3.24
CA ARG A 53 12.96 -0.42 3.09
C ARG A 53 12.24 0.10 1.86
N ARG A 54 11.72 -0.80 1.03
CA ARG A 54 10.87 -0.40 -0.09
C ARG A 54 9.49 -0.01 0.46
N ILE A 55 9.01 1.16 0.08
CA ILE A 55 7.66 1.61 0.35
C ILE A 55 6.83 1.28 -0.88
N THR A 56 5.93 0.32 -0.77
CA THR A 56 4.99 -0.01 -1.84
C THR A 56 3.64 0.69 -1.59
N PRO A 57 2.84 0.96 -2.63
CA PRO A 57 1.50 1.50 -2.46
C PRO A 57 0.64 0.69 -1.48
N GLU A 58 0.72 -0.64 -1.54
CA GLU A 58 0.01 -1.56 -0.65
C GLU A 58 0.44 -1.40 0.81
N LEU A 59 1.73 -1.16 1.06
CA LEU A 59 2.22 -0.88 2.41
C LEU A 59 1.65 0.44 2.94
N VAL A 60 1.60 1.49 2.10
CA VAL A 60 0.99 2.78 2.47
C VAL A 60 -0.49 2.61 2.76
N GLU A 61 -1.20 1.85 1.92
CA GLU A 61 -2.62 1.58 2.13
C GLU A 61 -2.88 0.78 3.42
N ALA A 62 -2.11 -0.28 3.67
CA ALA A 62 -2.21 -1.05 4.90
C ALA A 62 -2.00 -0.19 6.14
N ILE A 63 -1.00 0.71 6.11
CA ILE A 63 -0.76 1.67 7.20
C ILE A 63 -1.95 2.63 7.37
N ALA A 64 -2.52 3.14 6.27
CA ALA A 64 -3.67 4.04 6.35
C ALA A 64 -4.91 3.36 6.96
N ARG A 65 -5.07 2.05 6.73
CA ARG A 65 -6.18 1.25 7.27
C ARG A 65 -6.13 1.07 8.78
N GLN A 66 -4.97 1.21 9.43
CA GLN A 66 -4.85 1.15 10.91
C GLN A 66 -5.79 2.13 11.63
N ILE A 67 -6.20 3.22 10.96
CA ILE A 67 -7.12 4.22 11.53
C ILE A 67 -8.54 3.64 11.72
N ARG A 68 -8.87 2.58 10.99
CA ARG A 68 -10.24 2.02 10.86
C ARG A 68 -10.31 0.51 11.07
N ASP A 69 -9.16 -0.14 11.23
CA ASP A 69 -9.02 -1.58 11.38
C ASP A 69 -8.12 -1.86 12.59
N ASP A 70 -8.76 -2.26 13.69
CA ASP A 70 -8.11 -2.52 14.98
C ASP A 70 -7.17 -3.73 14.93
N ASP A 71 -7.40 -4.66 14.00
CA ASP A 71 -6.57 -5.85 13.82
C ASP A 71 -5.23 -5.46 13.19
N ILE A 72 -5.25 -4.57 12.18
CA ILE A 72 -4.06 -3.98 11.59
C ILE A 72 -3.30 -3.13 12.61
N ASP A 73 -3.99 -2.24 13.34
CA ASP A 73 -3.35 -1.42 14.39
C ASP A 73 -2.68 -2.29 15.46
N THR A 74 -3.39 -3.31 15.94
CA THR A 74 -2.85 -4.26 16.93
C THR A 74 -1.62 -5.00 16.41
N TYR A 75 -1.65 -5.44 15.14
CA TYR A 75 -0.54 -6.14 14.52
C TYR A 75 0.69 -5.24 14.36
N ILE A 76 0.52 -4.00 13.89
CA ILE A 76 1.60 -3.00 13.79
C ILE A 76 2.18 -2.70 15.17
N ASN A 77 1.33 -2.53 16.19
CA ASN A 77 1.79 -2.28 17.56
C ASN A 77 2.65 -3.42 18.12
N ARG A 78 2.43 -4.66 17.68
CA ARG A 78 3.18 -5.85 18.16
C ARG A 78 4.42 -6.15 17.32
N HIS A 79 4.33 -6.05 16.00
CA HIS A 79 5.35 -6.53 15.06
C HIS A 79 6.03 -5.40 14.27
N GLY A 80 5.58 -4.16 14.44
CA GLY A 80 6.07 -3.00 13.71
C GLY A 80 5.72 -3.04 12.23
N LEU A 81 6.25 -2.05 11.49
CA LEU A 81 6.06 -1.95 10.05
C LEU A 81 6.81 -3.04 9.27
N ASP A 82 7.89 -3.59 9.83
CA ASP A 82 8.61 -4.71 9.21
C ASP A 82 7.77 -5.99 9.22
N GLY A 83 7.13 -6.28 10.35
CA GLY A 83 6.17 -7.39 10.43
C GLY A 83 4.99 -7.19 9.49
N LEU A 84 4.48 -5.97 9.36
CA LEU A 84 3.39 -5.65 8.43
C LEU A 84 3.80 -5.89 6.97
N ALA A 85 5.01 -5.49 6.57
CA ALA A 85 5.51 -5.71 5.22
C ALA A 85 5.61 -7.20 4.88
N ILE A 86 6.10 -8.01 5.82
CA ILE A 86 6.14 -9.47 5.68
C ILE A 86 4.72 -10.05 5.62
N ALA A 87 3.81 -9.58 6.47
CA ALA A 87 2.41 -10.01 6.45
C ALA A 87 1.71 -9.70 5.12
N LEU A 88 2.04 -8.59 4.46
CA LEU A 88 1.56 -8.27 3.11
C LEU A 88 2.07 -9.24 2.04
N GLU A 89 3.31 -9.72 2.15
CA GLU A 89 3.82 -10.77 1.27
C GLU A 89 3.02 -12.07 1.44
N TYR A 90 2.79 -12.49 2.70
CA TYR A 90 1.93 -13.64 2.98
C TYR A 90 0.48 -13.44 2.55
N ALA A 91 -0.06 -12.23 2.65
CA ALA A 91 -1.43 -11.93 2.22
C ALA A 91 -1.60 -12.17 0.71
N ARG A 92 -0.62 -11.77 -0.11
CA ARG A 92 -0.62 -12.05 -1.56
C ARG A 92 -0.62 -13.56 -1.84
N GLU A 93 0.27 -14.30 -1.17
CA GLU A 93 0.36 -15.77 -1.31
C GLU A 93 -0.89 -16.48 -0.78
N TYR A 94 -1.52 -15.94 0.26
CA TYR A 94 -2.74 -16.46 0.84
C TYR A 94 -3.93 -16.30 -0.10
N VAL A 95 -4.05 -15.15 -0.77
CA VAL A 95 -5.08 -14.87 -1.78
C VAL A 95 -4.90 -15.74 -3.02
N ASP A 96 -3.66 -15.96 -3.46
CA ASP A 96 -3.33 -16.90 -4.54
C ASP A 96 -3.52 -18.39 -4.13
N GLY A 97 -3.75 -18.65 -2.84
CA GLY A 97 -3.95 -19.99 -2.29
C GLY A 97 -2.67 -20.82 -2.20
N SER A 98 -1.49 -20.21 -2.42
CA SER A 98 -0.19 -20.87 -2.31
C SER A 98 0.27 -21.02 -0.86
N VAL A 99 -0.22 -20.16 0.05
CA VAL A 99 0.03 -20.23 1.49
C VAL A 99 -1.27 -20.27 2.30
N THR A 100 -1.20 -20.80 3.53
CA THR A 100 -2.29 -20.78 4.51
C THR A 100 -1.86 -20.04 5.78
N HIS A 101 -2.81 -19.56 6.58
CA HIS A 101 -2.54 -18.98 7.90
C HIS A 101 -1.71 -19.89 8.83
N GLN A 102 -1.79 -21.23 8.63
CA GLN A 102 -1.00 -22.20 9.40
C GLN A 102 0.48 -22.21 9.02
N ILE A 103 0.79 -21.94 7.75
CA ILE A 103 2.16 -21.82 7.28
C ILE A 103 2.75 -20.51 7.82
N MET A 104 2.08 -19.37 7.63
CA MET A 104 2.52 -18.09 8.18
C MET A 104 2.72 -18.16 9.70
N SER A 105 1.76 -18.72 10.44
CA SER A 105 1.86 -18.89 11.90
C SER A 105 3.13 -19.63 12.32
N ARG A 106 3.53 -20.67 11.59
CA ARG A 106 4.74 -21.45 11.90
C ARG A 106 6.01 -20.69 11.53
N GLU A 107 6.01 -19.98 10.41
CA GLU A 107 7.21 -19.31 9.89
C GLU A 107 7.49 -17.99 10.60
N GLN A 108 6.43 -17.28 11.04
CA GLN A 108 6.51 -16.02 11.76
C GLN A 108 6.46 -16.18 13.29
N ASP A 109 6.35 -17.43 13.78
CA ASP A 109 6.23 -17.74 15.22
C ASP A 109 5.11 -16.95 15.93
N ILE A 110 3.96 -16.82 15.27
CA ILE A 110 2.74 -16.18 15.79
C ILE A 110 1.61 -17.19 15.94
N SER A 111 0.57 -16.84 16.70
CA SER A 111 -0.57 -17.76 16.87
C SER A 111 -1.34 -17.98 15.55
N PRO A 112 -1.93 -19.16 15.31
CA PRO A 112 -2.75 -19.39 14.11
C PRO A 112 -3.93 -18.43 13.99
N LEU A 113 -4.49 -17.98 15.12
CA LEU A 113 -5.55 -16.99 15.16
C LEU A 113 -5.03 -15.63 14.67
N GLU A 114 -3.90 -15.17 15.21
CA GLU A 114 -3.28 -13.90 14.82
C GLU A 114 -2.90 -13.90 13.33
N ALA A 115 -2.33 -15.00 12.83
CA ALA A 115 -2.05 -15.16 11.41
C ALA A 115 -3.33 -15.10 10.56
N GLY A 116 -4.41 -15.78 10.96
CA GLY A 116 -5.68 -15.74 10.23
C GLY A 116 -6.28 -14.33 10.21
N VAL A 117 -6.31 -13.67 11.36
CA VAL A 117 -6.87 -12.32 11.53
C VAL A 117 -6.14 -11.31 10.65
N ILE A 118 -4.80 -11.25 10.70
CA ILE A 118 -4.07 -10.28 9.90
C ILE A 118 -4.17 -10.56 8.39
N LEU A 119 -4.18 -11.84 7.98
CA LEU A 119 -4.34 -12.20 6.57
C LEU A 119 -5.72 -11.82 6.03
N ASP A 120 -6.78 -11.99 6.83
CA ASP A 120 -8.13 -11.56 6.44
C ASP A 120 -8.24 -10.02 6.42
N ALA A 121 -7.59 -9.31 7.35
CA ALA A 121 -7.59 -7.85 7.39
C ALA A 121 -6.81 -7.21 6.22
N LEU A 122 -5.72 -7.85 5.79
CA LEU A 122 -4.89 -7.40 4.66
C LEU A 122 -5.41 -7.84 3.29
N ARG A 123 -6.32 -8.82 3.22
CA ARG A 123 -6.88 -9.32 1.95
C ARG A 123 -7.38 -8.20 1.02
N PRO A 124 -8.16 -7.20 1.48
CA PRO A 124 -8.65 -6.14 0.60
C PRO A 124 -7.57 -5.17 0.10
N VAL A 125 -6.33 -5.28 0.57
CA VAL A 125 -5.19 -4.45 0.11
C VAL A 125 -4.46 -5.13 -1.06
N VAL A 126 -4.56 -6.46 -1.16
CA VAL A 126 -3.83 -7.28 -2.14
C VAL A 126 -4.73 -7.89 -3.22
N GLU A 127 -6.05 -7.79 -3.06
CA GLU A 127 -7.06 -8.24 -4.02
C GLU A 127 -7.50 -7.15 -5.03
N ASP A 128 -7.04 -5.91 -4.88
CA ASP A 128 -7.36 -4.77 -5.75
C ASP A 128 -6.42 -4.64 -6.97
#